data_AF-K0S690-F1
#
_entry.id   AF-K0S690-F1
#
_cell.length_a   1.000
_cell.length_b   1.000
_cell.length_c   1.000
_cell.angle_alpha   90.00
_cell.angle_beta   90.00
_cell.angle_gamma   90.00
#
_symmetry.space_group_name_H-M   'P 1'
#
loop_
_entity.id
_entity.type
_entity.pdbx_description
1 polymer ?
#
loop_
_entity_poly.entity_id
_entity_poly.type
_entity_poly.pdbx_seq_one_letter_code
_entity_poly.pdbx_strand_id
1 'polypeptide(L)'
;MCPQPTNHLDMEAVIWLEDYLSKWNKILLLISHSQDFLNNVTTHTIHFTHKRKLTYYDGNYDQFVKTKSEVEENQLKQYNWEQDQIKSMKEYIARFGHGTSKNAKQAQSKQKVLDKMVRGGLVAKPEAEKPMNFKFPDPGHLPPPVLAFHDVSFGYPNCEPLYTDVNFGVDLDSRVALVGPNGAGKTTLVKLMSGELQPSMGDIRPHGHLKIGTVHTALRRRPDPPSRPPRVLRHGLPRHAPGGAAQV
;
A
#
# COMPACT_ATOMS: atom_id res chain seq x y z
N MET A 1 -5.42 17.89 -18.11
CA MET A 1 -4.57 16.95 -17.35
C MET A 1 -4.53 17.44 -15.92
N CYS A 2 -5.08 16.67 -14.97
CA CYS A 2 -5.13 17.06 -13.56
C CYS A 2 -4.42 16.01 -12.71
N PRO A 3 -3.25 16.31 -12.11
CA PRO A 3 -2.57 15.37 -11.24
C PRO A 3 -3.21 15.38 -9.85
N GLN A 4 -3.71 14.21 -9.39
CA GLN A 4 -4.14 13.94 -8.02
C GLN A 4 -5.17 14.94 -7.46
N PRO A 5 -6.35 15.11 -8.10
CA PRO A 5 -7.30 16.15 -7.71
C PRO A 5 -7.97 15.90 -6.34
N THR A 6 -7.92 14.67 -5.83
CA THR A 6 -8.52 14.29 -4.53
C THR A 6 -7.57 14.52 -3.36
N ASN A 7 -6.27 14.70 -3.61
CA ASN A 7 -5.31 14.95 -2.55
C ASN A 7 -5.62 16.32 -1.95
N HIS A 8 -6.08 16.36 -0.69
CA HIS A 8 -6.46 17.57 0.08
C HIS A 8 -7.91 18.05 -0.05
N LEU A 9 -8.78 17.34 -0.77
CA LEU A 9 -10.22 17.58 -0.71
C LEU A 9 -10.83 16.82 0.48
N ASP A 10 -11.80 17.45 1.16
CA ASP A 10 -12.68 16.71 2.07
C ASP A 10 -13.65 15.81 1.28
N MET A 11 -14.33 14.89 1.97
CA MET A 11 -15.18 13.90 1.30
C MET A 11 -16.30 14.53 0.47
N GLU A 12 -16.91 15.62 0.93
CA GLU A 12 -17.99 16.28 0.18
C GLU A 12 -17.47 16.87 -1.12
N ALA A 13 -16.31 17.54 -1.07
CA ALA A 13 -15.66 18.07 -2.26
C ALA A 13 -15.22 16.97 -3.24
N VAL A 14 -14.78 15.81 -2.75
CA VAL A 14 -14.46 14.65 -3.61
C VAL A 14 -15.72 14.13 -4.30
N ILE A 15 -16.82 13.93 -3.57
CA ILE A 15 -18.09 13.44 -4.13
C ILE A 15 -18.62 14.40 -5.20
N TRP A 16 -18.59 15.71 -4.92
CA TRP A 16 -18.98 16.73 -5.90
C TRP A 16 -18.12 16.65 -7.16
N LEU A 17 -16.80 16.51 -7.00
CA LEU A 17 -15.88 16.43 -8.12
C LEU A 17 -16.09 15.15 -8.94
N GLU A 18 -16.37 14.03 -8.31
CA GLU A 18 -16.73 12.77 -8.98
C GLU A 18 -18.00 12.95 -9.84
N ASP A 19 -19.07 13.49 -9.26
CA ASP A 19 -20.32 13.74 -10.00
C ASP A 19 -20.09 14.70 -11.18
N TYR A 20 -19.34 15.78 -10.95
CA TYR A 20 -19.02 16.76 -11.97
C TYR A 20 -18.21 16.16 -13.14
N LEU A 21 -17.17 15.38 -12.82
CA LEU A 21 -16.31 14.78 -13.84
C LEU A 21 -16.92 13.57 -14.54
N SER A 22 -17.82 12.83 -13.88
CA SER A 22 -18.55 11.71 -14.50
C SER A 22 -19.41 12.16 -15.68
N LYS A 23 -19.88 13.41 -15.66
CA LYS A 23 -20.70 14.03 -16.71
C LYS A 23 -19.87 14.78 -17.76
N TRP A 24 -18.54 14.71 -17.67
CA TRP A 24 -17.65 15.47 -18.53
C TRP A 24 -17.66 14.94 -19.96
N ASN A 25 -18.02 15.80 -20.93
CA ASN A 25 -18.23 15.41 -22.33
C ASN A 25 -17.00 15.59 -23.24
N LYS A 26 -15.82 15.84 -22.67
CA LYS A 26 -14.55 15.97 -23.40
C LYS A 26 -13.55 14.92 -22.93
N ILE A 27 -12.41 14.85 -23.62
CA ILE A 27 -11.31 13.96 -23.23
C ILE A 27 -10.70 14.46 -21.91
N LEU A 28 -10.68 13.58 -20.91
CA LEU A 28 -10.06 13.81 -19.60
C LEU A 28 -8.89 12.85 -19.42
N LEU A 29 -7.71 13.38 -19.12
CA LEU A 29 -6.56 12.60 -18.64
C LEU A 29 -6.34 12.91 -17.16
N LEU A 30 -6.48 11.88 -16.34
CA LEU A 30 -6.49 11.95 -14.88
C LEU A 30 -5.43 11.00 -14.31
N ILE A 31 -4.77 11.42 -13.23
CA ILE A 31 -3.92 10.56 -12.41
C ILE A 31 -4.48 10.58 -10.99
N SER A 32 -4.85 9.42 -10.44
CA SER A 32 -5.41 9.28 -9.09
C SER A 32 -4.87 8.01 -8.43
N HIS A 33 -4.79 8.02 -7.09
CA HIS A 33 -4.56 6.83 -6.27
C HIS A 33 -5.83 6.29 -5.61
N SER A 34 -6.98 6.96 -5.78
CA SER A 34 -8.27 6.49 -5.28
C SER A 34 -8.91 5.54 -6.29
N GLN A 35 -9.20 4.32 -5.86
CA GLN A 35 -9.84 3.29 -6.69
C GLN A 35 -11.29 3.69 -7.02
N ASP A 36 -12.05 4.12 -6.01
CA ASP A 36 -13.46 4.53 -6.19
C ASP A 36 -13.59 5.69 -7.17
N PHE A 37 -12.73 6.70 -7.04
CA PHE A 37 -12.73 7.85 -7.95
C PHE A 37 -12.43 7.44 -9.39
N LEU A 38 -11.44 6.56 -9.59
CA LEU A 38 -11.11 6.03 -10.92
C LEU A 38 -12.28 5.21 -11.47
N ASN A 39 -12.92 4.39 -10.64
CA ASN A 39 -14.06 3.58 -11.03
C ASN A 39 -15.27 4.39 -11.45
N ASN A 40 -15.53 5.51 -10.79
CA ASN A 40 -16.69 6.37 -11.05
C ASN A 40 -16.49 7.33 -12.24
N VAL A 41 -15.25 7.77 -12.49
CA VAL A 41 -14.96 8.83 -13.47
C VAL A 41 -14.35 8.31 -14.77
N THR A 42 -13.56 7.24 -14.72
CA THR A 42 -12.74 6.82 -15.88
C THR A 42 -13.40 5.70 -16.68
N THR A 43 -13.24 5.77 -18.01
CA THR A 43 -13.73 4.74 -18.95
C THR A 43 -12.63 3.81 -19.45
N HIS A 44 -11.37 4.20 -19.27
CA HIS A 44 -10.19 3.47 -19.73
C HIS A 44 -9.03 3.70 -18.77
N THR A 45 -8.15 2.70 -18.65
CA THR A 45 -7.00 2.75 -17.76
C THR A 45 -5.69 2.64 -18.55
N ILE A 46 -4.78 3.58 -18.30
CA ILE A 46 -3.41 3.53 -18.83
C ILE A 46 -2.47 3.09 -17.71
N HIS A 47 -1.95 1.87 -17.81
CA HIS A 47 -1.02 1.32 -16.84
C HIS A 47 0.43 1.59 -17.26
N PHE A 48 1.18 2.30 -16.42
CA PHE A 48 2.62 2.49 -16.58
C PHE A 48 3.39 1.37 -15.88
N THR A 49 3.99 0.49 -16.67
CA THR A 49 4.70 -0.70 -16.18
C THR A 49 6.14 -0.41 -15.75
N HIS A 50 6.72 -1.27 -14.91
CA HIS A 50 8.13 -1.22 -14.50
C HIS A 50 9.13 -1.22 -15.67
N LYS A 51 8.74 -1.78 -16.80
CA LYS A 51 9.52 -1.80 -18.06
C LYS A 51 9.44 -0.48 -18.84
N ARG A 52 8.92 0.59 -18.22
CA ARG A 52 8.69 1.92 -18.81
C ARG A 52 7.82 1.88 -20.06
N LYS A 53 6.84 0.97 -20.08
CA LYS A 53 5.85 0.85 -21.15
C LYS A 53 4.47 1.25 -20.65
N LEU A 54 3.71 1.92 -21.50
CA LEU A 54 2.29 2.20 -21.28
C LEU A 54 1.47 1.08 -21.92
N THR A 55 0.57 0.49 -21.14
CA THR A 55 -0.39 -0.51 -21.61
C THR A 55 -1.79 0.02 -21.39
N TYR A 56 -2.61 -0.06 -22.43
CA TYR A 56 -3.98 0.42 -22.42
C TYR A 56 -4.93 -0.72 -22.06
N TYR A 57 -5.90 -0.43 -21.21
CA TYR A 57 -6.97 -1.34 -20.82
C TYR A 57 -8.31 -0.65 -21.01
N ASP A 58 -9.23 -1.35 -21.66
CA ASP A 58 -10.62 -0.91 -21.76
C ASP A 58 -11.32 -1.14 -20.43
N GLY A 59 -12.04 -0.12 -19.97
CA GLY A 59 -12.77 -0.18 -18.72
C GLY A 59 -12.15 0.59 -17.57
N ASN A 60 -12.86 0.54 -16.45
CA ASN A 60 -12.51 1.23 -15.22
C ASN A 60 -11.38 0.51 -14.45
N TYR A 61 -11.05 0.99 -13.24
CA TYR A 61 -9.91 0.46 -12.48
C TYR A 61 -10.09 -1.00 -12.08
N ASP A 62 -11.28 -1.40 -11.64
CA ASP A 62 -11.56 -2.79 -11.24
C ASP A 62 -11.41 -3.76 -12.41
N GLN A 63 -11.92 -3.38 -13.58
CA GLN A 63 -11.77 -4.15 -14.81
C GLN A 63 -10.29 -4.28 -15.19
N PHE A 64 -9.52 -3.18 -15.10
CA PHE A 64 -8.07 -3.21 -15.30
C PHE A 64 -7.38 -4.19 -14.35
N VAL A 65 -7.65 -4.13 -13.04
CA VAL A 65 -7.01 -5.01 -12.05
C VAL A 65 -7.31 -6.48 -12.35
N LYS A 66 -8.57 -6.79 -12.67
CA LYS A 66 -8.99 -8.15 -13.03
C LYS A 66 -8.29 -8.63 -14.30
N THR A 67 -8.35 -7.87 -15.38
CA THR A 67 -7.72 -8.23 -16.66
C THR A 67 -6.20 -8.38 -16.52
N LYS A 68 -5.54 -7.49 -15.76
CA LYS A 68 -4.11 -7.60 -15.47
C LYS A 68 -3.79 -8.91 -14.75
N SER A 69 -4.55 -9.26 -13.70
CA SER A 69 -4.37 -10.52 -12.97
C SER A 69 -4.53 -11.75 -13.87
N GLU A 70 -5.56 -11.78 -14.72
CA GLU A 70 -5.80 -12.87 -15.66
C GLU A 70 -4.66 -13.02 -16.69
N VAL A 71 -4.17 -11.90 -17.23
CA VAL A 71 -3.03 -11.89 -18.15
C VAL A 71 -1.77 -12.41 -17.47
N GLU A 72 -1.48 -11.95 -16.24
CA GLU A 72 -0.32 -12.38 -15.47
C GLU A 72 -0.38 -13.87 -15.09
N GLU A 73 -1.55 -14.37 -14.69
CA GLU A 73 -1.76 -15.79 -14.41
C GLU A 73 -1.57 -16.67 -15.65
N ASN A 74 -2.12 -16.26 -16.79
CA ASN A 74 -1.97 -16.98 -18.05
C ASN A 74 -0.51 -16.99 -18.52
N GLN A 75 0.18 -15.86 -18.39
CA GLN A 75 1.61 -15.76 -18.69
C GLN A 75 2.44 -16.66 -17.74
N LEU A 76 2.09 -16.73 -16.45
CA LEU A 76 2.77 -17.60 -15.49
C LEU A 76 2.56 -19.09 -15.83
N LYS A 77 1.33 -19.48 -16.19
CA LYS A 77 1.02 -20.84 -16.63
C LYS A 77 1.82 -21.23 -17.88
N GLN A 78 1.85 -20.35 -18.88
CA GLN A 78 2.61 -20.57 -20.11
C GLN A 78 4.11 -20.66 -19.85
N TYR A 79 4.65 -19.78 -19.01
CA TYR A 79 6.03 -19.82 -18.57
C TYR A 79 6.38 -21.16 -17.90
N ASN A 80 5.59 -21.58 -16.91
CA ASN A 80 5.83 -22.84 -16.19
C ASN A 80 5.77 -24.05 -17.13
N TRP A 81 4.77 -24.09 -18.02
CA TRP A 81 4.64 -25.15 -19.03
C TRP A 81 5.86 -25.21 -19.94
N GLU A 82 6.33 -24.06 -20.44
CA GLU A 82 7.52 -23.99 -21.29
C GLU A 82 8.80 -24.43 -20.53
N GLN A 83 8.96 -24.03 -19.27
CA GLN A 83 10.08 -24.47 -18.44
C GLN A 83 10.06 -25.99 -18.19
N ASP A 84 8.90 -26.57 -17.93
CA ASP A 84 8.76 -28.02 -17.73
C ASP A 84 9.06 -28.81 -19.01
N GLN A 85 8.65 -28.30 -20.17
CA GLN A 85 9.00 -28.87 -21.47
C GLN A 85 10.50 -28.81 -21.72
N ILE A 86 11.12 -27.65 -21.48
CA ILE A 86 12.57 -27.46 -21.61
C ILE A 86 13.33 -28.41 -20.69
N LYS A 87 12.90 -28.52 -19.42
CA LYS A 87 13.49 -29.43 -18.44
C LYS A 87 13.40 -30.88 -18.92
N SER A 88 12.22 -31.33 -19.33
CA SER A 88 11.98 -32.70 -19.83
C SER A 88 12.82 -33.03 -21.06
N MET A 89 12.95 -32.09 -22.01
CA MET A 89 13.80 -32.25 -23.19
C MET A 89 15.27 -32.34 -22.83
N LYS A 90 15.76 -31.45 -21.96
CA LYS A 90 17.15 -31.47 -21.48
C LYS A 90 17.49 -32.78 -20.77
N GLU A 91 16.61 -33.26 -19.89
CA GLU A 91 16.80 -34.54 -19.20
C GLU A 91 16.83 -35.72 -20.17
N TYR A 92 15.95 -35.72 -21.19
CA TYR A 92 15.97 -36.76 -22.22
C TYR A 92 17.25 -36.74 -23.05
N ILE A 93 17.70 -35.55 -23.48
CA ILE A 93 18.94 -35.39 -24.26
C ILE A 93 20.15 -35.85 -23.44
N ALA A 94 20.21 -35.51 -22.16
CA ALA A 94 21.27 -35.94 -21.25
C ALA A 94 21.29 -37.46 -21.06
N ARG A 95 20.13 -38.10 -20.89
CA ARG A 95 20.03 -39.56 -20.66
C ARG A 95 20.25 -40.40 -21.91
N PHE A 96 19.78 -39.94 -23.06
CA PHE A 96 19.70 -40.75 -24.28
C PHE A 96 20.57 -40.25 -25.44
N GLY A 97 21.31 -39.16 -25.27
CA GLY A 97 22.17 -38.56 -26.29
C GLY A 97 23.30 -39.48 -26.77
N HIS A 98 23.81 -40.36 -25.89
CA HIS A 98 24.82 -41.39 -26.20
C HIS A 98 24.24 -42.81 -26.24
N GLY A 99 22.90 -42.94 -26.25
CA GLY A 99 22.22 -44.23 -26.29
C GLY A 99 22.27 -44.89 -27.67
N THR A 100 21.48 -45.95 -27.85
CA THR A 100 21.33 -46.65 -29.14
C THR A 100 21.01 -45.69 -30.29
N SER A 101 21.38 -46.05 -31.53
CA SER A 101 21.23 -45.19 -32.73
C SER A 101 19.83 -44.56 -32.88
N LYS A 102 18.76 -45.30 -32.53
CA LYS A 102 17.37 -44.80 -32.53
C LYS A 102 17.15 -43.69 -31.49
N ASN A 103 17.65 -43.89 -30.27
CA ASN A 103 17.52 -42.94 -29.16
C ASN A 103 18.38 -41.69 -29.37
N ALA A 104 19.60 -41.85 -29.92
CA ALA A 104 20.47 -40.73 -30.28
C ALA A 104 19.85 -39.83 -31.37
N LYS A 105 19.21 -40.42 -32.40
CA LYS A 105 18.46 -39.65 -33.42
C LYS A 105 17.27 -38.88 -32.82
N GLN A 106 16.54 -39.49 -31.88
CA GLN A 106 15.44 -38.83 -31.17
C GLN A 106 15.94 -37.69 -30.27
N ALA A 107 17.07 -37.85 -29.58
CA ALA A 107 17.69 -36.80 -28.78
C ALA A 107 18.14 -35.62 -29.66
N GLN A 108 18.78 -35.88 -30.80
CA GLN A 108 19.15 -34.82 -31.76
C GLN A 108 17.94 -34.06 -32.31
N SER A 109 16.82 -34.75 -32.55
CA SER A 109 15.57 -34.10 -32.97
C SER A 109 15.04 -33.15 -31.88
N LYS A 110 14.99 -33.60 -30.62
CA LYS A 110 14.57 -32.76 -29.48
C LYS A 110 15.52 -31.59 -29.23
N GLN A 111 16.83 -31.77 -29.45
CA GLN A 111 17.81 -30.68 -29.38
C GLN A 111 17.47 -29.57 -30.40
N LYS A 112 17.17 -29.92 -31.65
CA LYS A 112 16.77 -28.93 -32.67
C LYS A 112 15.47 -28.19 -32.31
N VAL A 113 14.51 -28.88 -31.69
CA VAL A 113 13.27 -28.26 -31.21
C VAL A 113 13.57 -27.28 -30.07
N LEU A 114 14.39 -27.68 -29.10
CA LEU A 114 14.84 -26.82 -28.00
C LEU A 114 15.57 -25.57 -28.51
N ASP A 115 16.51 -25.74 -29.45
CA ASP A 115 17.25 -24.63 -30.05
C ASP A 115 16.31 -23.67 -30.79
N LYS A 116 15.29 -24.19 -31.47
CA LYS A 116 14.24 -23.38 -32.12
C LYS A 116 13.41 -22.60 -31.11
N MET A 117 13.03 -23.20 -29.98
CA MET A 117 12.29 -22.53 -28.90
C MET A 117 13.11 -21.39 -28.28
N VAL A 118 14.38 -21.65 -27.95
CA VAL A 118 15.27 -20.61 -27.39
C VAL A 118 15.46 -19.46 -28.36
N ARG A 119 15.65 -19.74 -29.66
CA ARG A 119 15.77 -18.72 -30.70
C ARG A 119 14.48 -17.92 -30.92
N GLY A 120 13.32 -18.53 -30.69
CA GLY A 120 12.01 -17.90 -30.79
C GLY A 120 11.70 -16.89 -29.66
N GLY A 121 12.51 -16.90 -28.59
CA GLY A 121 12.28 -16.10 -27.40
C GLY A 121 11.32 -16.82 -26.44
N LEU A 122 11.83 -17.16 -25.26
CA LEU A 122 11.03 -17.81 -24.21
C LEU A 122 10.08 -16.80 -23.57
N VAL A 123 8.94 -17.29 -23.08
CA VAL A 123 8.02 -16.47 -22.29
C VAL A 123 8.76 -15.97 -21.05
N ALA A 124 8.69 -14.66 -20.80
CA ALA A 124 9.25 -14.09 -19.60
C ALA A 124 8.37 -14.43 -18.39
N LYS A 125 8.97 -14.72 -17.24
CA LYS A 125 8.23 -14.86 -15.99
C LYS A 125 7.55 -13.51 -15.64
N PRO A 126 6.26 -13.51 -15.25
CA PRO A 126 5.60 -12.32 -14.73
C PRO A 126 6.34 -11.75 -13.52
N GLU A 127 6.49 -10.43 -13.47
CA GLU A 127 7.05 -9.73 -12.31
C GLU A 127 5.97 -9.61 -11.25
N ALA A 128 6.05 -10.39 -10.17
CA ALA A 128 5.15 -10.24 -9.05
C ALA A 128 5.49 -8.94 -8.28
N GLU A 129 4.49 -8.07 -8.11
CA GLU A 129 4.60 -6.94 -7.19
C GLU A 129 4.75 -7.47 -5.76
N LYS A 130 5.82 -7.08 -5.08
CA LYS A 130 6.03 -7.49 -3.69
C LYS A 130 5.04 -6.73 -2.82
N PRO A 131 4.14 -7.40 -2.07
CA PRO A 131 3.23 -6.71 -1.18
C PRO A 131 4.05 -5.97 -0.12
N MET A 132 3.76 -4.69 0.06
CA MET A 132 4.34 -3.92 1.15
C MET A 132 3.68 -4.37 2.45
N ASN A 133 4.42 -5.12 3.27
CA ASN A 133 3.90 -5.59 4.55
C ASN A 133 4.06 -4.48 5.61
N PHE A 134 3.00 -3.69 5.78
CA PHE A 134 2.96 -2.63 6.78
C PHE A 134 2.32 -3.16 8.07
N LYS A 135 3.15 -3.49 9.05
CA LYS A 135 2.73 -3.99 10.36
C LYS A 135 3.08 -3.00 11.46
N PHE A 136 2.13 -2.77 12.35
CA PHE A 136 2.37 -2.11 13.62
C PHE A 136 2.72 -3.16 14.69
N PRO A 137 3.56 -2.81 15.68
CA PRO A 137 3.80 -3.67 16.83
C PRO A 137 2.51 -3.88 17.63
N ASP A 138 2.42 -5.02 18.31
CA ASP A 138 1.36 -5.28 19.29
C ASP A 138 1.49 -4.28 20.45
N PRO A 139 0.47 -3.45 20.73
CA PRO A 139 0.51 -2.47 21.81
C PRO A 139 0.42 -3.11 23.21
N GLY A 140 0.13 -4.41 23.32
CA GLY A 140 -0.19 -5.07 24.58
C GLY A 140 -1.61 -4.73 25.04
N HIS A 141 -1.84 -4.84 26.36
CA HIS A 141 -3.15 -4.58 26.97
C HIS A 141 -3.11 -3.31 27.82
N LEU A 142 -4.11 -2.44 27.64
CA LEU A 142 -4.39 -1.28 28.49
C LEU A 142 -5.86 -1.36 28.93
N PRO A 143 -6.16 -1.27 30.24
CA PRO A 143 -7.54 -1.26 30.70
C PRO A 143 -8.24 0.04 30.25
N PRO A 144 -9.52 -0.03 29.82
CA PRO A 144 -10.33 1.15 29.54
C PRO A 144 -10.53 2.05 30.78
N PRO A 145 -10.78 3.37 30.60
CA PRO A 145 -10.72 4.09 29.33
C PRO A 145 -9.27 4.39 28.93
N VAL A 146 -8.93 4.19 27.65
CA VAL A 146 -7.56 4.45 27.17
C VAL A 146 -7.31 5.95 26.96
N LEU A 147 -8.28 6.67 26.39
CA LEU A 147 -8.28 8.12 26.27
C LEU A 147 -9.72 8.63 26.43
N ALA A 148 -9.97 9.48 27.42
CA ALA A 148 -11.31 10.03 27.68
C ALA A 148 -11.33 11.56 27.59
N PHE A 149 -12.36 12.10 26.97
CA PHE A 149 -12.70 13.52 26.91
C PHE A 149 -13.91 13.76 27.81
N HIS A 150 -13.78 14.70 28.75
CA HIS A 150 -14.83 15.09 29.67
C HIS A 150 -15.09 16.60 29.58
N ASP A 151 -16.29 16.96 29.11
CA ASP A 151 -16.78 18.34 28.95
C ASP A 151 -15.77 19.27 28.24
N VAL A 152 -15.10 18.72 27.22
CA VAL A 152 -14.00 19.41 26.56
C VAL A 152 -14.54 20.52 25.66
N SER A 153 -14.08 21.74 25.92
CA SER A 153 -14.30 22.89 25.05
C SER A 153 -12.97 23.49 24.64
N PHE A 154 -12.87 23.97 23.39
CA PHE A 154 -11.65 24.56 22.87
C PHE A 154 -11.95 25.59 21.79
N GLY A 155 -11.23 26.71 21.83
CA GLY A 155 -11.21 27.73 20.78
C GLY A 155 -9.82 28.33 20.61
N TYR A 156 -9.48 28.72 19.39
CA TYR A 156 -8.26 29.50 19.17
C TYR A 156 -8.44 30.93 19.70
N PRO A 157 -7.36 31.63 20.10
CA PRO A 157 -7.47 33.01 20.59
C PRO A 157 -8.17 33.92 19.59
N ASN A 158 -9.12 34.74 20.07
CA ASN A 158 -9.92 35.66 19.27
C ASN A 158 -10.77 34.98 18.17
N CYS A 159 -11.12 33.70 18.35
CA CYS A 159 -12.05 32.99 17.49
C CYS A 159 -13.21 32.44 18.32
N GLU A 160 -14.34 32.19 17.67
CA GLU A 160 -15.44 31.42 18.27
C GLU A 160 -14.94 30.03 18.72
N PRO A 161 -15.52 29.46 19.80
CA PRO A 161 -15.22 28.10 20.23
C PRO A 161 -15.41 27.10 19.08
N LEU A 162 -14.38 26.32 18.82
CA LEU A 162 -14.40 25.27 17.81
C LEU A 162 -15.13 24.02 18.32
N TYR A 163 -15.00 23.76 19.63
CA TYR A 163 -15.64 22.66 20.35
C TYR A 163 -16.31 23.18 21.62
N THR A 164 -17.49 22.64 21.91
CA THR A 164 -18.24 22.87 23.15
C THR A 164 -18.72 21.52 23.69
N ASP A 165 -18.52 21.30 24.99
CA ASP A 165 -19.02 20.15 25.77
C ASP A 165 -18.78 18.76 25.14
N VAL A 166 -17.61 18.56 24.54
CA VAL A 166 -17.25 17.32 23.86
C VAL A 166 -16.92 16.22 24.87
N ASN A 167 -17.69 15.14 24.81
CA ASN A 167 -17.58 13.96 25.67
C ASN A 167 -17.46 12.69 24.82
N PHE A 168 -16.30 12.02 24.84
CA PHE A 168 -16.11 10.71 24.20
C PHE A 168 -14.91 9.95 24.76
N GLY A 169 -14.87 8.64 24.54
CA GLY A 169 -13.75 7.77 24.88
C GLY A 169 -13.21 7.03 23.67
N VAL A 170 -11.93 6.68 23.71
CA VAL A 170 -11.26 5.82 22.73
C VAL A 170 -10.54 4.71 23.49
N ASP A 171 -10.74 3.47 23.04
CA ASP A 171 -10.12 2.26 23.59
C ASP A 171 -9.20 1.58 22.57
N LEU A 172 -8.47 0.53 22.97
CA LEU A 172 -7.46 -0.13 22.12
C LEU A 172 -8.03 -0.81 20.86
N ASP A 173 -9.30 -1.18 20.88
CA ASP A 173 -10.03 -1.80 19.76
C ASP A 173 -10.81 -0.78 18.93
N SER A 174 -10.82 0.49 19.33
CA SER A 174 -11.57 1.54 18.66
C SER A 174 -10.99 1.85 17.27
N ARG A 175 -11.89 1.94 16.28
CA ARG A 175 -11.59 2.41 14.93
C ARG A 175 -12.39 3.68 14.67
N VAL A 176 -11.74 4.82 14.87
CA VAL A 176 -12.39 6.14 14.79
C VAL A 176 -12.01 6.84 13.49
N ALA A 177 -13.00 7.32 12.75
CA ALA A 177 -12.82 8.17 11.57
C ALA A 177 -13.38 9.56 11.87
N LEU A 178 -12.54 10.60 11.74
CA LEU A 178 -12.96 12.00 11.87
C LEU A 178 -13.37 12.53 10.50
N VAL A 179 -14.66 12.78 10.33
CA VAL A 179 -15.24 13.28 9.07
C VAL A 179 -15.80 14.69 9.25
N GLY A 180 -15.81 15.46 8.16
CA GLY A 180 -16.32 16.83 8.14
C GLY A 180 -15.57 17.71 7.15
N PRO A 181 -16.08 18.91 6.84
CA PRO A 181 -15.48 19.80 5.85
C PRO A 181 -14.11 20.31 6.29
N ASN A 182 -13.33 20.80 5.33
CA ASN A 182 -12.08 21.50 5.64
C ASN A 182 -12.36 22.72 6.55
N GLY A 183 -11.55 22.85 7.61
CA GLY A 183 -11.76 23.88 8.63
C GLY A 183 -12.65 23.48 9.81
N ALA A 184 -13.36 22.34 9.76
CA ALA A 184 -14.20 21.84 10.88
C ALA A 184 -13.42 21.41 12.15
N GLY A 185 -12.11 21.64 12.20
CA GLY A 185 -11.31 21.36 13.39
C GLY A 185 -10.68 19.97 13.49
N LYS A 186 -10.90 19.04 12.54
CA LYS A 186 -10.38 17.65 12.63
C LYS A 186 -8.91 17.54 13.10
N THR A 187 -8.01 18.34 12.52
CA THR A 187 -6.59 18.38 12.92
C THR A 187 -6.41 18.89 14.36
N THR A 188 -7.23 19.85 14.78
CA THR A 188 -7.25 20.37 16.15
C THR A 188 -7.70 19.29 17.13
N LEU A 189 -8.71 18.48 16.79
CA LEU A 189 -9.11 17.34 17.63
C LEU A 189 -7.99 16.32 17.78
N VAL A 190 -7.29 15.96 16.68
CA VAL A 190 -6.13 15.04 16.76
C VAL A 190 -5.02 15.62 17.64
N LYS A 191 -4.78 16.93 17.60
CA LYS A 191 -3.81 17.61 18.46
C LYS A 191 -4.22 17.65 19.93
N LEU A 192 -5.51 17.77 20.22
CA LEU A 192 -6.04 17.62 21.58
C LEU A 192 -5.85 16.18 22.08
N MET A 193 -6.12 15.17 21.22
CA MET A 193 -5.90 13.76 21.56
C MET A 193 -4.42 13.42 21.79
N SER A 194 -3.50 14.02 21.02
CA SER A 194 -2.05 13.81 21.18
C SER A 194 -1.41 14.61 22.31
N GLY A 195 -2.16 15.52 22.96
CA GLY A 195 -1.66 16.42 23.99
C GLY A 195 -0.82 17.60 23.48
N GLU A 196 -0.79 17.83 22.16
CA GLU A 196 -0.14 19.01 21.54
C GLU A 196 -0.92 20.30 21.81
N LEU A 197 -2.24 20.19 22.02
CA LEU A 197 -3.10 21.28 22.46
C LEU A 197 -3.75 20.90 23.78
N GLN A 198 -3.97 21.92 24.61
CA GLN A 198 -4.71 21.80 25.86
C GLN A 198 -6.13 22.32 25.66
N PRO A 199 -7.14 21.66 26.26
CA PRO A 199 -8.51 22.16 26.21
C PRO A 199 -8.61 23.51 26.93
N SER A 200 -9.56 24.35 26.52
CA SER A 200 -9.86 25.62 27.19
C SER A 200 -10.73 25.40 28.44
N MET A 201 -11.62 24.41 28.39
CA MET A 201 -12.42 23.91 29.52
C MET A 201 -12.56 22.39 29.42
N GLY A 202 -12.88 21.74 30.54
CA GLY A 202 -12.95 20.29 30.63
C GLY A 202 -11.58 19.64 30.79
N ASP A 203 -11.52 18.32 30.62
CA ASP A 203 -10.32 17.53 30.87
C ASP A 203 -10.17 16.38 29.86
N ILE A 204 -8.92 16.12 29.44
CA ILE A 204 -8.56 14.99 28.58
C ILE A 204 -7.69 14.03 29.40
N ARG A 205 -8.18 12.82 29.64
CA ARG A 205 -7.55 11.81 30.49
C ARG A 205 -7.00 10.65 29.67
N PRO A 206 -5.70 10.67 29.32
CA PRO A 206 -5.02 9.50 28.77
C PRO A 206 -4.70 8.51 29.90
N HIS A 207 -4.75 7.22 29.59
CA HIS A 207 -4.21 6.18 30.47
C HIS A 207 -2.70 6.40 30.69
N GLY A 208 -2.19 6.24 31.91
CA GLY A 208 -0.82 6.63 32.28
C GLY A 208 0.32 5.92 31.51
N HIS A 209 0.03 4.77 30.91
CA HIS A 209 0.95 4.02 30.05
C HIS A 209 0.67 4.13 28.54
N LEU A 210 -0.27 5.00 28.14
CA LEU A 210 -0.61 5.20 26.74
C LEU A 210 0.58 5.80 25.98
N LYS A 211 0.86 5.23 24.80
CA LYS A 211 1.83 5.78 23.84
C LYS A 211 1.10 6.07 22.53
N ILE A 212 1.13 7.35 22.12
CA ILE A 212 0.46 7.81 20.90
C ILE A 212 1.50 7.98 19.79
N GLY A 213 1.23 7.38 18.63
CA GLY A 213 2.00 7.60 17.41
C GLY A 213 1.18 8.44 16.42
N THR A 214 1.67 9.62 16.07
CA THR A 214 0.96 10.54 15.17
C THR A 214 1.67 10.64 13.82
N VAL A 215 0.88 10.64 12.73
CA VAL A 215 1.37 10.89 11.37
C VAL A 215 0.57 12.04 10.78
N HIS A 216 1.26 13.11 10.39
CA HIS A 216 0.65 14.27 9.74
C HIS A 216 1.20 14.51 8.34
N THR A 217 0.31 14.89 7.43
CA THR A 217 0.61 15.16 6.01
C THR A 217 1.65 16.26 5.81
N ALA A 218 1.79 17.20 6.76
CA ALA A 218 2.75 18.30 6.69
C ALA A 218 4.23 17.89 6.92
N LEU A 219 4.51 16.69 7.46
CA LEU A 219 5.86 16.27 7.85
C LEU A 219 6.69 15.59 6.73
N ARG A 220 6.21 15.58 5.48
CA ARG A 220 7.00 15.02 4.35
C ARG A 220 8.11 15.94 3.82
N ARG A 221 8.24 17.18 4.29
CA ARG A 221 9.41 18.03 4.00
C ARG A 221 10.54 17.78 4.99
N ARG A 222 11.08 16.54 5.01
CA ARG A 222 12.46 16.34 5.46
C ARG A 222 13.39 16.43 4.24
N PRO A 223 14.61 17.00 4.38
CA PRO A 223 15.59 16.97 3.29
C PRO A 223 15.91 15.51 2.95
N ASP A 224 16.22 15.28 1.68
CA ASP A 224 16.29 14.02 0.94
C ASP A 224 16.40 12.72 1.78
N PRO A 225 15.58 11.69 1.50
CA PRO A 225 15.84 10.38 2.06
C PRO A 225 17.23 9.91 1.59
N PRO A 226 18.08 9.37 2.48
CA PRO A 226 19.32 8.73 2.03
C PRO A 226 18.95 7.65 1.00
N SER A 227 19.83 7.42 0.03
CA SER A 227 19.67 6.47 -1.09
C SER A 227 19.40 5.01 -0.68
N ARG A 228 19.33 4.73 0.63
CA ARG A 228 18.83 3.50 1.22
C ARG A 228 17.83 3.84 2.32
N PRO A 229 16.69 3.12 2.43
CA PRO A 229 15.77 3.32 3.55
C PRO A 229 16.55 3.20 4.86
N PRO A 230 16.52 4.23 5.72
CA PRO A 230 17.39 4.26 6.88
C PRO A 230 16.98 3.14 7.84
N ARG A 231 17.99 2.52 8.45
CA ARG A 231 17.89 1.42 9.43
C ARG A 231 17.35 1.93 10.78
N VAL A 232 16.29 2.73 10.74
CA VAL A 232 15.68 3.45 11.88
C VAL A 232 14.51 2.61 12.38
N LEU A 233 14.83 1.48 12.98
CA LEU A 233 13.92 0.65 13.77
C LEU A 233 14.72 -0.23 14.76
N ARG A 234 15.81 0.32 15.33
CA ARG A 234 16.66 -0.41 16.30
C ARG A 234 17.13 0.36 17.53
N HIS A 235 16.68 1.59 17.77
CA HIS A 235 17.00 2.28 19.03
C HIS A 235 15.72 2.64 19.78
N GLY A 236 15.31 1.71 20.66
CA GLY A 236 14.20 1.88 21.60
C GLY A 236 14.00 0.71 22.57
N LEU A 237 14.97 -0.21 22.70
CA LEU A 237 14.95 -1.27 23.70
C LEU A 237 16.15 -1.09 24.64
N PRO A 238 15.96 -0.98 25.97
CA PRO A 238 17.06 -0.94 26.92
C PRO A 238 17.83 -2.27 26.89
N ARG A 239 19.15 -2.19 26.80
CA ARG A 239 20.05 -3.34 26.90
C ARG A 239 20.04 -3.83 28.36
N HIS A 240 19.52 -5.02 28.61
CA HIS A 240 19.85 -5.75 29.84
C HIS A 240 21.32 -6.18 29.79
N ALA A 241 22.07 -5.86 30.84
CA ALA A 241 23.45 -6.28 31.05
C ALA A 241 23.54 -7.81 31.27
N PRO A 242 24.62 -8.49 30.82
CA PRO A 242 24.84 -9.89 31.13
C PRO A 242 25.41 -10.03 32.55
N GLY A 243 24.61 -10.59 33.46
CA GLY A 243 25.11 -11.15 34.72
C GLY A 243 25.81 -12.47 34.44
N GLY A 244 27.11 -12.53 34.72
CA GLY A 244 27.88 -13.76 34.68
C GLY A 244 27.66 -14.60 35.94
N ALA A 245 27.56 -15.92 35.76
CA ALA A 245 28.03 -16.93 36.70
C ALA A 245 27.90 -18.32 36.05
N ALA A 246 29.04 -18.94 35.75
CA ALA A 246 29.25 -20.38 35.85
C ALA A 246 30.77 -20.62 35.81
N GLN A 247 31.38 -20.78 36.98
CA GLN A 247 32.64 -21.48 37.16
C GLN A 247 32.33 -22.80 37.89
N VAL A 248 33.01 -23.84 37.39
CA VAL A 248 33.14 -25.24 37.83
C VAL A 248 31.92 -26.13 37.56
#